data_AF-A0AAD5E717-F1
#
_entry.id   AF-A0AAD5E717-F1
#
_cell.length_a   1.000
_cell.length_b   1.000
_cell.length_c   1.000
_cell.angle_alpha   90.00
_cell.angle_beta   90.00
_cell.angle_gamma   90.00
#
_symmetry.space_group_name_H-M   'P 1'
#
loop_
_entity.id
_entity.type
_entity.pdbx_description
1 polymer ?
#
loop_
_entity_poly.entity_id
_entity_poly.type
_entity_poly.pdbx_seq_one_letter_code
_entity_poly.pdbx_strand_id
1 'polypeptide(L)'
;MLPLDPKNNYNVEILICGGSQKIDRTSNADDTCARINLGDENPTWEMDSFLHPRLMPDAVFLADGSVLFLNGCKKGFAGYQQKGFIPVNWDPTFELQIYDAVKPKGKRWKEQLATTDIARMYHSVALTLPDGRVWIAGSNNNDPSNVTAEYPTEFRVEYYSPPYLFQSSTRPLISNVPKVFTYAEKYDLHLNLNYPLGTHQPEHPTIKVALLRPGFSTHSMHMSQRYVVLNYELSDDKQSLTIESPPNANIFPPGPATLYVLRDGVPAEGIFVYIAEDEYDVVV
;
A
#
# COMPACT_ATOMS: atom_id res chain seq x y z
N MET A 1 2.08 7.19 6.96
CA MET A 1 2.52 6.30 8.06
C MET A 1 3.04 5.03 7.42
N LEU A 2 4.15 4.47 7.92
CA LEU A 2 4.71 3.19 7.49
C LEU A 2 4.06 2.02 8.26
N PRO A 3 4.29 0.75 7.88
CA PRO A 3 3.71 -0.39 8.57
C PRO A 3 4.02 -0.39 10.08
N LEU A 4 3.01 -0.70 10.91
CA LEU A 4 3.23 -0.91 12.34
C LEU A 4 3.61 -2.37 12.58
N ASP A 5 4.66 -2.62 13.37
CA ASP A 5 5.19 -3.96 13.58
C ASP A 5 5.34 -4.25 15.09
N PRO A 6 4.82 -5.39 15.62
CA PRO A 6 5.02 -5.74 17.02
C PRO A 6 6.50 -5.83 17.42
N LYS A 7 7.41 -6.16 16.48
CA LYS A 7 8.86 -6.27 16.74
C LYS A 7 9.49 -4.94 17.13
N ASN A 8 8.89 -3.81 16.74
CA ASN A 8 9.34 -2.47 17.12
C ASN A 8 8.35 -1.78 18.05
N ASN A 9 7.53 -2.55 18.78
CA ASN A 9 6.49 -2.03 19.68
C ASN A 9 5.50 -1.09 18.96
N TYR A 10 5.18 -1.38 17.69
CA TYR A 10 4.30 -0.58 16.85
C TYR A 10 4.71 0.90 16.76
N ASN A 11 6.02 1.18 16.77
CA ASN A 11 6.54 2.53 16.63
C ASN A 11 6.00 3.20 15.35
N VAL A 12 5.53 4.44 15.51
CA VAL A 12 4.91 5.18 14.42
C VAL A 12 5.98 5.90 13.61
N GLU A 13 6.10 5.51 12.34
CA GLU A 13 6.98 6.19 11.40
C GLU A 13 6.19 6.87 10.29
N ILE A 14 6.58 8.10 9.96
CA ILE A 14 5.95 8.90 8.92
C ILE A 14 6.93 9.06 7.76
N LEU A 15 6.43 8.83 6.55
CA LEU A 15 7.13 9.06 5.30
C LEU A 15 6.36 10.13 4.52
N ILE A 16 7.07 11.16 4.05
CA ILE A 16 6.51 12.23 3.21
C ILE A 16 7.43 12.36 2.00
N CYS A 17 6.91 12.16 0.79
CA CYS A 17 7.67 12.31 -0.44
C CYS A 17 6.93 13.17 -1.45
N GLY A 18 7.68 13.96 -2.22
CA GLY A 18 7.17 14.72 -3.35
C GLY A 18 6.26 15.90 -2.97
N GLY A 19 5.32 16.22 -3.85
CA GLY A 19 4.53 17.45 -3.75
C GLY A 19 5.17 18.59 -4.53
N SER A 20 4.80 19.83 -4.21
CA SER A 20 5.37 21.03 -4.83
C SER A 20 5.56 22.14 -3.79
N GLN A 21 6.55 23.00 -4.01
CA GLN A 21 6.86 24.10 -3.08
C GLN A 21 5.83 25.24 -3.15
N LYS A 22 5.13 25.38 -4.28
CA LYS A 22 4.20 26.49 -4.55
C LYS A 22 2.99 25.99 -5.32
N ILE A 23 1.87 26.68 -5.11
CA ILE A 23 0.66 26.54 -5.92
C ILE A 23 0.86 27.39 -7.18
N ASP A 24 1.65 26.88 -8.12
CA ASP A 24 1.97 27.55 -9.38
C ASP A 24 2.16 26.51 -10.49
N ARG A 25 1.62 26.77 -11.69
CA ARG A 25 1.64 25.86 -12.84
C ARG A 25 3.06 25.48 -13.32
N THR A 26 4.03 26.36 -13.10
CA THR A 26 5.43 26.17 -13.48
C THR A 26 6.25 25.47 -12.41
N SER A 27 5.66 25.22 -11.22
CA SER A 27 6.34 24.50 -10.15
C SER A 27 6.70 23.10 -10.59
N ASN A 28 7.92 22.69 -10.31
CA ASN A 28 8.33 21.29 -10.46
C ASN A 28 7.92 20.50 -9.22
N ALA A 29 7.70 19.21 -9.42
CA ALA A 29 7.56 18.25 -8.35
C ALA A 29 8.86 18.20 -7.53
N ASP A 30 8.70 18.13 -6.21
CA ASP A 30 9.81 17.99 -5.27
C ASP A 30 10.37 16.56 -5.37
N ASP A 31 11.70 16.44 -5.38
CA ASP A 31 12.42 15.17 -5.45
C ASP A 31 12.90 14.70 -4.08
N THR A 32 12.46 15.35 -3.01
CA THR A 32 12.79 14.94 -1.65
C THR A 32 11.77 13.95 -1.09
N CYS A 33 12.28 13.06 -0.24
CA CYS A 33 11.48 12.31 0.68
C CYS A 33 12.08 12.41 2.08
N ALA A 34 11.24 12.41 3.11
CA ALA A 34 11.67 12.50 4.50
C ALA A 34 10.95 11.44 5.34
N ARG A 35 11.72 10.72 6.15
CA ARG A 35 11.23 9.75 7.13
C ARG A 35 11.47 10.29 8.53
N ILE A 36 10.52 10.12 9.43
CA ILE A 36 10.68 10.43 10.86
C ILE A 36 10.08 9.30 11.69
N ASN A 37 10.82 8.85 12.70
CA ASN A 37 10.34 7.90 13.70
C ASN A 37 9.85 8.65 14.93
N LEU A 38 8.55 8.60 15.18
CA LEU A 38 7.92 9.29 16.32
C LEU A 38 8.09 8.54 17.65
N GLY A 39 8.62 7.31 17.62
CA GLY A 39 8.96 6.54 18.81
C GLY A 39 10.34 6.89 19.41
N ASP A 40 11.16 7.68 18.71
CA ASP A 40 12.46 8.13 19.23
C ASP A 40 12.27 9.18 20.34
N GLU A 41 13.19 9.23 21.31
CA GLU A 41 13.17 10.24 22.38
C GLU A 41 13.24 11.67 21.82
N ASN A 42 14.00 11.86 20.73
CA ASN A 42 14.14 13.11 20.00
C ASN A 42 13.98 12.85 18.50
N PRO A 43 12.74 12.80 17.96
CA PRO A 43 12.48 12.49 16.57
C PRO A 43 13.16 13.47 15.62
N THR A 44 13.88 12.95 14.62
CA THR A 44 14.55 13.75 13.59
C THR A 44 14.21 13.26 12.19
N TRP A 45 14.25 14.16 11.21
CA TRP A 45 14.00 13.82 9.82
C TRP A 45 15.23 13.18 9.17
N GLU A 46 15.07 11.96 8.67
CA GLU A 46 16.01 11.30 7.79
C GLU A 46 15.60 11.60 6.33
N MET A 47 16.35 12.48 5.68
CA MET A 47 16.13 12.82 4.27
C MET A 47 16.60 11.70 3.33
N ASP A 48 15.85 11.48 2.26
CA ASP A 48 16.11 10.56 1.15
C ASP A 48 15.68 11.20 -0.17
N SER A 49 16.04 10.60 -1.31
CA SER A 49 15.65 11.06 -2.64
C SER A 49 14.44 10.31 -3.16
N PHE A 50 13.46 11.02 -3.69
CA PHE A 50 12.27 10.49 -4.35
C PHE A 50 12.53 10.37 -5.85
N LEU A 51 12.86 9.17 -6.30
CA LEU A 51 13.56 8.91 -7.56
C LEU A 51 12.74 9.26 -8.81
N HIS A 52 11.42 9.16 -8.71
CA HIS A 52 10.49 9.67 -9.72
C HIS A 52 9.63 10.77 -9.10
N PRO A 53 10.12 12.03 -9.09
CA PRO A 53 9.45 13.17 -8.48
C PRO A 53 8.05 13.34 -9.06
N ARG A 54 7.08 13.57 -8.18
CA ARG A 54 5.70 13.81 -8.57
C ARG A 54 4.97 14.62 -7.51
N LEU A 55 4.07 15.46 -7.97
CA LEU A 55 2.99 15.99 -7.15
C LEU A 55 1.74 15.12 -7.34
N MET A 56 0.87 15.13 -6.32
CA MET A 56 -0.32 14.28 -6.26
C MET A 56 -0.04 12.77 -6.40
N PRO A 57 0.99 12.20 -5.73
CA PRO A 57 1.16 10.75 -5.73
C PRO A 57 -0.01 10.06 -5.04
N ASP A 58 -0.35 8.85 -5.49
CA ASP A 58 -0.93 7.86 -4.60
C ASP A 58 0.20 7.05 -3.96
N ALA A 59 0.09 6.82 -2.64
CA ALA A 59 1.03 6.01 -1.86
C ALA A 59 0.26 4.86 -1.22
N VAL A 60 0.34 3.67 -1.81
CA VAL A 60 -0.51 2.52 -1.47
C VAL A 60 0.32 1.41 -0.85
N PHE A 61 -0.15 0.84 0.27
CA PHE A 61 0.48 -0.37 0.83
C PHE A 61 0.25 -1.58 -0.07
N LEU A 62 1.31 -2.30 -0.39
CA LEU A 62 1.22 -3.61 -1.02
C LEU A 62 1.04 -4.72 0.01
N ALA A 63 0.70 -5.94 -0.46
CA ALA A 63 0.47 -7.09 0.41
C ALA A 63 1.67 -7.44 1.31
N ASP A 64 2.89 -7.11 0.90
CA ASP A 64 4.11 -7.35 1.68
C ASP A 64 4.48 -6.22 2.66
N GLY A 65 3.70 -5.14 2.68
CA GLY A 65 3.91 -3.95 3.52
C GLY A 65 4.83 -2.89 2.89
N SER A 66 5.39 -3.13 1.70
CA SER A 66 6.06 -2.07 0.95
C SER A 66 5.04 -1.05 0.43
N VAL A 67 5.51 0.17 0.12
CA VAL A 67 4.64 1.27 -0.33
C VAL A 67 4.88 1.53 -1.81
N LEU A 68 3.86 1.35 -2.63
CA LEU A 68 3.88 1.72 -4.05
C LEU A 68 3.53 3.20 -4.19
N PHE A 69 4.40 3.96 -4.85
CA PHE A 69 4.12 5.30 -5.33
C PHE A 69 3.80 5.27 -6.82
N LEU A 70 2.63 5.80 -7.18
CA LEU A 70 2.11 5.85 -8.54
C LEU A 70 1.30 7.13 -8.76
N ASN A 71 0.76 7.28 -9.98
CA ASN A 71 0.00 8.45 -10.40
C ASN A 71 0.80 9.75 -10.28
N GLY A 72 0.16 10.90 -10.46
CA GLY A 72 0.76 12.22 -10.33
C GLY A 72 1.49 12.73 -11.56
N CYS A 73 2.07 13.91 -11.42
CA CYS A 73 2.78 14.61 -12.50
C CYS A 73 4.00 15.37 -12.00
N LYS A 74 4.88 15.75 -12.92
CA LYS A 74 6.14 16.43 -12.65
C LYS A 74 5.98 17.93 -12.50
N LYS A 75 4.88 18.53 -13.00
CA LYS A 75 4.69 19.99 -12.98
C LYS A 75 3.29 20.44 -12.63
N GLY A 76 3.22 21.57 -11.93
CA GLY A 76 2.00 22.28 -11.59
C GLY A 76 1.54 22.09 -10.15
N PHE A 77 0.22 22.03 -9.96
CA PHE A 77 -0.41 21.89 -8.64
C PHE A 77 -1.74 21.13 -8.71
N ALA A 78 -2.21 20.69 -7.55
CA ALA A 78 -3.50 20.04 -7.37
C ALA A 78 -4.64 21.03 -7.55
N GLY A 79 -5.50 20.81 -8.54
CA GLY A 79 -6.63 21.69 -8.82
C GLY A 79 -7.18 21.57 -10.24
N TYR A 80 -8.28 22.28 -10.46
CA TYR A 80 -8.95 22.37 -11.76
C TYR A 80 -8.26 23.31 -12.73
N GLN A 81 -8.42 23.04 -14.03
CA GLN A 81 -7.99 23.97 -15.07
C GLN A 81 -8.70 25.31 -14.88
N GLN A 82 -7.94 26.41 -14.96
CA GLN A 82 -8.53 27.74 -14.98
C GLN A 82 -9.18 28.00 -16.35
N LYS A 83 -10.14 28.94 -16.39
CA LYS A 83 -10.83 29.33 -17.63
C LYS A 83 -9.81 29.62 -18.74
N GLY A 84 -9.94 28.93 -19.88
CA GLY A 84 -9.05 29.08 -21.04
C GLY A 84 -8.19 27.85 -21.39
N PHE A 85 -8.46 26.67 -20.80
CA PHE A 85 -7.78 25.39 -21.10
C PHE A 85 -6.27 25.39 -20.86
N ILE A 86 -5.79 26.23 -19.93
CA ILE A 86 -4.38 26.21 -19.54
C ILE A 86 -4.20 25.09 -18.49
N PRO A 87 -3.43 24.02 -18.77
CA PRO A 87 -3.28 22.91 -17.83
C PRO A 87 -2.56 23.37 -16.56
N VAL A 88 -3.20 23.26 -15.40
CA VAL A 88 -2.58 23.63 -14.11
C VAL A 88 -1.71 22.53 -13.51
N ASN A 89 -1.81 21.32 -14.06
CA ASN A 89 -0.92 20.18 -13.86
C ASN A 89 -0.67 19.53 -15.23
N TRP A 90 0.58 19.11 -15.46
CA TRP A 90 1.05 18.57 -16.74
C TRP A 90 2.36 17.80 -16.54
N ASP A 91 2.85 17.16 -17.61
CA ASP A 91 4.04 16.30 -17.60
C ASP A 91 3.85 15.08 -16.66
N PRO A 92 3.01 14.10 -17.03
CA PRO A 92 2.67 12.95 -16.17
C PRO A 92 3.91 12.14 -15.76
N THR A 93 3.86 11.57 -14.56
CA THR A 93 4.89 10.62 -14.11
C THR A 93 4.40 9.20 -14.36
N PHE A 94 4.91 8.57 -15.40
CA PHE A 94 4.49 7.23 -15.86
C PHE A 94 5.19 6.09 -15.12
N GLU A 95 6.35 6.38 -14.55
CA GLU A 95 7.17 5.43 -13.84
C GLU A 95 6.57 5.14 -12.45
N LEU A 96 6.65 3.89 -12.03
CA LEU A 96 6.30 3.45 -10.67
C LEU A 96 7.57 3.36 -9.82
N GLN A 97 7.44 3.51 -8.51
CA GLN A 97 8.53 3.22 -7.57
C GLN A 97 7.95 2.60 -6.29
N ILE A 98 8.66 1.63 -5.72
CA ILE A 98 8.27 0.97 -4.46
C ILE A 98 9.27 1.35 -3.38
N TYR A 99 8.75 1.72 -2.21
CA TYR A 99 9.53 1.99 -0.99
C TYR A 99 9.41 0.81 -0.02
N ASP A 100 10.53 0.17 0.28
CA ASP A 100 10.66 -0.87 1.30
C ASP A 100 11.27 -0.29 2.58
N ALA A 101 10.40 -0.03 3.56
CA ALA A 101 10.76 0.61 4.82
C ALA A 101 11.75 -0.19 5.69
N VAL A 102 11.84 -1.51 5.50
CA VAL A 102 12.72 -2.36 6.31
C VAL A 102 14.15 -2.41 5.78
N LYS A 103 14.39 -1.89 4.57
CA LYS A 103 15.74 -1.82 3.99
C LYS A 103 16.54 -0.64 4.55
N PRO A 104 17.88 -0.76 4.62
CA PRO A 104 18.72 0.36 5.01
C PRO A 104 18.63 1.50 3.99
N LYS A 105 18.88 2.73 4.45
CA LYS A 105 18.95 3.94 3.60
C LYS A 105 19.81 3.68 2.35
N GLY A 106 19.36 4.17 1.20
CA GLY A 106 20.01 3.93 -0.10
C GLY A 106 19.66 2.58 -0.75
N LYS A 107 18.90 1.71 -0.09
CA LYS A 107 18.37 0.45 -0.65
C LYS A 107 16.85 0.31 -0.49
N ARG A 108 16.17 1.37 -0.07
CA ARG A 108 14.72 1.38 0.20
C ARG A 108 13.89 1.47 -1.06
N TRP A 109 14.41 2.14 -2.09
CA TRP A 109 13.69 2.33 -3.33
C TRP A 109 13.96 1.19 -4.31
N LYS A 110 12.87 0.68 -4.89
CA LYS A 110 12.89 -0.21 -6.04
C LYS A 110 12.30 0.52 -7.24
N GLU A 111 13.09 0.54 -8.30
CA GLU A 111 12.81 1.15 -9.60
C GLU A 111 12.80 0.07 -10.69
N GLN A 112 12.73 0.47 -11.97
CA GLN A 112 12.63 -0.44 -13.13
C GLN A 112 11.40 -1.36 -13.05
N LEU A 113 10.30 -0.78 -12.57
CA LEU A 113 8.99 -1.41 -12.53
C LEU A 113 8.27 -1.19 -13.87
N ALA A 114 7.09 -1.80 -14.03
CA ALA A 114 6.22 -1.50 -15.17
C ALA A 114 5.91 0.01 -15.24
N THR A 115 5.73 0.52 -16.45
CA THR A 115 5.25 1.87 -16.72
C THR A 115 3.86 1.81 -17.34
N THR A 116 3.11 2.90 -17.23
CA THR A 116 1.83 3.09 -17.94
C THR A 116 1.98 4.16 -19.02
N ASP A 117 1.12 4.13 -20.03
CA ASP A 117 0.95 5.22 -21.01
C ASP A 117 -0.29 6.08 -20.72
N ILE A 118 -0.98 5.81 -19.60
CA ILE A 118 -2.18 6.52 -19.18
C ILE A 118 -1.80 7.61 -18.18
N ALA A 119 -2.10 8.86 -18.52
CA ALA A 119 -1.91 9.99 -17.62
C ALA A 119 -2.93 9.95 -16.47
N ARG A 120 -2.46 9.58 -15.27
CA ARG A 120 -3.22 9.57 -14.01
C ARG A 120 -2.74 10.71 -13.12
N MET A 121 -3.39 11.87 -13.19
CA MET A 121 -2.97 13.06 -12.44
C MET A 121 -4.02 13.44 -11.38
N TYR A 122 -4.45 14.70 -11.33
CA TYR A 122 -5.43 15.17 -10.35
C TYR A 122 -6.77 14.45 -10.50
N HIS A 123 -7.27 13.88 -9.39
CA HIS A 123 -8.43 12.96 -9.30
C HIS A 123 -8.17 11.51 -9.72
N SER A 124 -6.93 11.10 -9.92
CA SER A 124 -6.59 9.67 -9.90
C SER A 124 -6.66 9.10 -8.48
N VAL A 125 -6.88 7.80 -8.41
CA VAL A 125 -6.97 7.02 -7.17
C VAL A 125 -6.34 5.65 -7.38
N ALA A 126 -5.88 5.03 -6.29
CA ALA A 126 -5.37 3.67 -6.31
C ALA A 126 -5.66 2.94 -4.99
N LEU A 127 -5.91 1.63 -5.05
CA LEU A 127 -6.16 0.79 -3.87
C LEU A 127 -5.62 -0.62 -4.09
N THR A 128 -5.06 -1.24 -3.04
CA THR A 128 -4.64 -2.65 -3.08
C THR A 128 -5.84 -3.58 -2.94
N LEU A 129 -5.86 -4.63 -3.75
CA LEU A 129 -6.91 -5.63 -3.81
C LEU A 129 -6.53 -6.90 -3.06
N PRO A 130 -7.51 -7.69 -2.59
CA PRO A 130 -7.26 -8.98 -1.93
C PRO A 130 -6.37 -9.94 -2.74
N ASP A 131 -6.47 -9.94 -4.05
CA ASP A 131 -5.61 -10.78 -4.90
C ASP A 131 -4.13 -10.32 -4.95
N GLY A 132 -3.78 -9.20 -4.31
CA GLY A 132 -2.43 -8.64 -4.24
C GLY A 132 -2.09 -7.69 -5.40
N ARG A 133 -3.03 -7.42 -6.33
CA ARG A 133 -2.85 -6.36 -7.33
C ARG A 133 -3.22 -4.99 -6.77
N VAL A 134 -2.83 -3.93 -7.46
CA VAL A 134 -3.28 -2.57 -7.19
C VAL A 134 -4.24 -2.14 -8.28
N TRP A 135 -5.47 -1.81 -7.89
CA TRP A 135 -6.47 -1.20 -8.74
C TRP A 135 -6.15 0.29 -8.91
N ILE A 136 -6.19 0.77 -10.15
CA ILE A 136 -5.85 2.15 -10.51
C ILE A 136 -6.98 2.71 -11.37
N ALA A 137 -7.52 3.85 -10.97
CA ALA A 137 -8.64 4.48 -11.64
C ALA A 137 -8.61 5.99 -11.47
N GLY A 138 -9.67 6.65 -11.94
CA GLY A 138 -9.78 8.09 -11.83
C GLY A 138 -8.80 8.80 -12.75
N SER A 139 -8.87 10.11 -12.72
CA SER A 139 -8.72 10.85 -13.95
C SER A 139 -7.84 12.08 -13.81
N ASN A 140 -8.13 13.06 -14.65
CA ASN A 140 -7.50 14.34 -14.79
C ASN A 140 -8.58 15.41 -14.52
N ASN A 141 -8.16 16.65 -14.41
CA ASN A 141 -8.96 17.75 -13.90
C ASN A 141 -9.94 18.39 -14.89
N ASN A 142 -10.51 17.60 -15.82
CA ASN A 142 -11.42 18.08 -16.85
C ASN A 142 -12.84 18.25 -16.27
N ASP A 143 -13.35 19.48 -16.29
CA ASP A 143 -14.74 19.81 -15.92
C ASP A 143 -15.33 20.81 -16.94
N PRO A 144 -16.32 20.42 -17.76
CA PRO A 144 -16.93 19.08 -17.82
C PRO A 144 -15.95 18.02 -18.36
N SER A 145 -16.33 16.74 -18.27
CA SER A 145 -15.54 15.64 -18.81
C SER A 145 -15.18 15.86 -20.28
N ASN A 146 -13.92 15.63 -20.65
CA ASN A 146 -13.40 15.88 -21.99
C ASN A 146 -12.46 14.74 -22.42
N VAL A 147 -12.91 13.91 -23.37
CA VAL A 147 -12.14 12.78 -23.91
C VAL A 147 -11.17 13.16 -25.03
N THR A 148 -11.18 14.41 -25.49
CA THR A 148 -10.31 14.91 -26.57
C THR A 148 -9.24 15.88 -26.07
N ALA A 149 -9.16 16.14 -24.77
CA ALA A 149 -8.09 16.95 -24.18
C ALA A 149 -6.74 16.22 -24.30
N GLU A 150 -5.64 16.98 -24.21
CA GLU A 150 -4.27 16.42 -24.18
C GLU A 150 -4.12 15.36 -23.08
N TYR A 151 -4.69 15.64 -21.90
CA TYR A 151 -4.86 14.67 -20.82
C TYR A 151 -6.36 14.44 -20.62
N PRO A 152 -6.95 13.44 -21.28
CA PRO A 152 -8.39 13.26 -21.35
C PRO A 152 -9.00 12.83 -20.00
N THR A 153 -10.32 12.98 -19.89
CA THR A 153 -11.07 12.24 -18.86
C THR A 153 -10.89 10.76 -19.12
N GLU A 154 -10.47 10.03 -18.09
CA GLU A 154 -10.00 8.66 -18.16
C GLU A 154 -11.01 7.76 -17.46
N PHE A 155 -11.64 6.91 -18.26
CA PHE A 155 -12.67 5.98 -17.81
C PHE A 155 -12.15 4.54 -17.71
N ARG A 156 -10.96 4.26 -18.27
CA ARG A 156 -10.32 2.96 -18.15
C ARG A 156 -9.81 2.78 -16.73
N VAL A 157 -9.72 1.51 -16.35
CA VAL A 157 -9.11 1.05 -15.10
C VAL A 157 -7.88 0.23 -15.46
N GLU A 158 -6.84 0.33 -14.66
CA GLU A 158 -5.64 -0.50 -14.77
C GLU A 158 -5.48 -1.34 -13.49
N TYR A 159 -4.81 -2.48 -13.64
CA TYR A 159 -4.36 -3.29 -12.53
C TYR A 159 -2.85 -3.41 -12.61
N TYR A 160 -2.14 -2.95 -11.58
CA TYR A 160 -0.72 -3.20 -11.45
C TYR A 160 -0.51 -4.49 -10.66
N SER A 161 0.27 -5.41 -11.23
CA SER A 161 0.69 -6.65 -10.57
C SER A 161 2.10 -6.45 -9.99
N PRO A 162 2.28 -6.41 -8.66
CA PRO A 162 3.59 -6.18 -8.07
C PRO A 162 4.55 -7.37 -8.26
N PRO A 163 5.88 -7.15 -8.11
CA PRO A 163 6.88 -8.19 -8.37
C PRO A 163 6.70 -9.49 -7.59
N TYR A 164 6.11 -9.46 -6.39
CA TYR A 164 5.86 -10.67 -5.60
C TYR A 164 4.90 -11.65 -6.26
N LEU A 165 4.02 -11.20 -7.17
CA LEU A 165 3.10 -12.09 -7.90
C LEU A 165 3.80 -12.90 -8.99
N PHE A 166 5.06 -12.59 -9.28
CA PHE A 166 5.88 -13.28 -10.30
C PHE A 166 7.02 -14.09 -9.69
N GLN A 167 7.21 -14.05 -8.37
CA GLN A 167 8.31 -14.77 -7.69
C GLN A 167 8.08 -16.29 -7.64
N SER A 168 6.84 -16.75 -7.74
CA SER A 168 6.49 -18.16 -7.73
C SER A 168 5.25 -18.42 -8.60
N SER A 169 5.17 -19.61 -9.19
CA SER A 169 4.00 -20.05 -9.95
C SER A 169 2.83 -20.47 -9.06
N THR A 170 3.05 -20.61 -7.75
CA THR A 170 2.04 -21.00 -6.77
C THR A 170 2.03 -20.02 -5.59
N ARG A 171 0.85 -19.83 -5.01
CA ARG A 171 0.62 -18.97 -3.84
C ARG A 171 0.21 -19.82 -2.64
N PRO A 172 0.59 -19.45 -1.40
CA PRO A 172 0.06 -20.13 -0.23
C PRO A 172 -1.47 -20.00 -0.17
N LEU A 173 -2.13 -20.95 0.47
CA LEU A 173 -3.57 -20.97 0.67
C LEU A 173 -3.85 -20.92 2.17
N ILE A 174 -4.80 -20.08 2.57
CA ILE A 174 -5.25 -19.96 3.95
C ILE A 174 -6.73 -20.31 4.00
N SER A 175 -7.14 -21.03 5.04
CA SER A 175 -8.55 -21.33 5.29
C SER A 175 -8.83 -21.35 6.80
N ASN A 176 -10.11 -21.55 7.16
CA ASN A 176 -10.57 -21.47 8.55
C ASN A 176 -10.30 -20.10 9.20
N VAL A 177 -10.39 -19.01 8.42
CA VAL A 177 -10.22 -17.64 8.95
C VAL A 177 -11.56 -17.15 9.51
N PRO A 178 -11.65 -16.82 10.82
CA PRO A 178 -12.82 -16.15 11.37
C PRO A 178 -13.11 -14.84 10.65
N LYS A 179 -14.39 -14.51 10.50
CA LYS A 179 -14.81 -13.25 9.85
C LYS A 179 -14.56 -12.02 10.72
N VAL A 180 -14.49 -12.21 12.03
CA VAL A 180 -14.36 -11.15 13.03
C VAL A 180 -13.18 -11.48 13.93
N PHE A 181 -12.32 -10.50 14.17
CA PHE A 181 -11.31 -10.54 15.22
C PHE A 181 -11.61 -9.48 16.26
N THR A 182 -11.55 -9.86 17.53
CA THR A 182 -11.50 -8.96 18.69
C THR A 182 -10.04 -8.72 19.08
N TYR A 183 -9.78 -7.70 19.89
CA TYR A 183 -8.42 -7.32 20.23
C TYR A 183 -7.73 -8.29 21.19
N ALA A 184 -6.41 -8.43 21.05
CA ALA A 184 -5.53 -9.24 21.90
C ALA A 184 -5.91 -10.73 22.02
N GLU A 185 -6.67 -11.24 21.05
CA GLU A 185 -7.04 -12.65 20.94
C GLU A 185 -6.17 -13.42 19.94
N LYS A 186 -6.10 -14.74 20.13
CA LYS A 186 -5.39 -15.68 19.24
C LYS A 186 -6.38 -16.47 18.37
N TYR A 187 -6.01 -16.69 17.11
CA TYR A 187 -6.82 -17.43 16.14
C TYR A 187 -5.99 -18.46 15.37
N ASP A 188 -6.51 -19.69 15.29
CA ASP A 188 -5.87 -20.79 14.56
C ASP A 188 -6.39 -20.87 13.12
N LEU A 189 -5.49 -20.68 12.17
CA LEU A 189 -5.75 -20.72 10.75
C LEU A 189 -5.12 -21.97 10.14
N HIS A 190 -5.78 -22.54 9.14
CA HIS A 190 -5.17 -23.59 8.32
C HIS A 190 -4.29 -22.95 7.25
N LEU A 191 -3.08 -23.46 7.10
CA LEU A 191 -2.07 -23.01 6.16
C LEU A 191 -1.67 -24.15 5.22
N ASN A 192 -1.71 -23.87 3.92
CA ASN A 192 -1.00 -24.66 2.93
C ASN A 192 0.04 -23.76 2.25
N LEU A 193 1.32 -24.03 2.50
CA LEU A 193 2.43 -23.27 1.92
C LEU A 193 2.46 -23.35 0.38
N ASN A 194 1.95 -24.45 -0.19
CA ASN A 194 1.74 -24.64 -1.63
C ASN A 194 3.00 -24.29 -2.45
N TYR A 195 4.13 -24.93 -2.16
CA TYR A 195 5.35 -24.80 -2.96
C TYR A 195 5.16 -25.46 -4.34
N PRO A 196 5.76 -24.93 -5.43
CA PRO A 196 5.70 -25.58 -6.73
C PRO A 196 6.28 -27.01 -6.68
N LEU A 197 5.71 -27.92 -7.46
CA LEU A 197 6.20 -29.30 -7.55
C LEU A 197 7.68 -29.34 -7.92
N GLY A 198 8.45 -30.19 -7.23
CA GLY A 198 9.89 -30.35 -7.44
C GLY A 198 10.76 -29.28 -6.81
N THR A 199 10.20 -28.30 -6.08
CA THR A 199 10.98 -27.34 -5.30
C THR A 199 11.26 -27.87 -3.89
N HIS A 200 12.48 -27.61 -3.39
CA HIS A 200 12.84 -27.92 -2.01
C HIS A 200 12.10 -26.97 -1.08
N GLN A 201 11.30 -27.52 -0.17
CA GLN A 201 10.64 -26.74 0.87
C GLN A 201 11.66 -26.44 1.97
N PRO A 202 11.90 -25.15 2.31
CA PRO A 202 12.82 -24.81 3.38
C PRO A 202 12.33 -25.38 4.72
N GLU A 203 13.28 -25.78 5.56
CA GLU A 203 12.96 -26.19 6.93
C GLU A 203 12.32 -25.05 7.72
N HIS A 204 12.75 -23.81 7.46
CA HIS A 204 12.25 -22.60 8.09
C HIS A 204 11.77 -21.60 7.01
N PRO A 205 10.54 -21.74 6.49
CA PRO A 205 9.97 -20.78 5.56
C PRO A 205 9.79 -19.41 6.24
N THR A 206 9.95 -18.32 5.49
CA THR A 206 9.66 -16.99 6.03
C THR A 206 8.17 -16.73 5.89
N ILE A 207 7.48 -16.49 7.00
CA ILE A 207 6.06 -16.12 7.02
C ILE A 207 5.91 -14.66 7.45
N LYS A 208 4.97 -13.96 6.82
CA LYS A 208 4.48 -12.66 7.27
C LYS A 208 2.97 -12.71 7.31
N VAL A 209 2.38 -12.26 8.41
CA VAL A 209 0.94 -12.09 8.58
C VAL A 209 0.68 -10.61 8.82
N ALA A 210 -0.30 -10.03 8.13
CA ALA A 210 -0.63 -8.62 8.32
C ALA A 210 -2.09 -8.30 8.00
N LEU A 211 -2.62 -7.27 8.66
CA LEU A 211 -3.88 -6.63 8.33
C LEU A 211 -3.60 -5.36 7.52
N LEU A 212 -4.27 -5.24 6.38
CA LEU A 212 -4.31 -4.03 5.57
C LEU A 212 -5.73 -3.46 5.56
N ARG A 213 -5.90 -2.24 6.03
CA ARG A 213 -7.02 -1.39 5.65
C ARG A 213 -6.57 -0.49 4.50
N PRO A 214 -7.09 -0.65 3.27
CA PRO A 214 -6.70 0.21 2.15
C PRO A 214 -7.21 1.64 2.33
N GLY A 215 -8.28 1.82 3.10
CA GLY A 215 -8.87 3.14 3.38
C GLY A 215 -9.72 3.66 2.22
N PHE A 216 -9.96 4.97 2.21
CA PHE A 216 -10.62 5.69 1.11
C PHE A 216 -9.61 6.61 0.43
N SER A 217 -9.51 6.54 -0.90
CA SER A 217 -8.57 7.33 -1.69
C SER A 217 -9.31 8.42 -2.49
N THR A 218 -8.89 9.66 -2.32
CA THR A 218 -9.27 10.78 -3.19
C THR A 218 -8.24 11.90 -3.08
N HIS A 219 -7.97 12.62 -4.17
CA HIS A 219 -7.07 13.79 -4.15
C HIS A 219 -5.70 13.49 -3.51
N SER A 220 -5.12 12.31 -3.78
CA SER A 220 -3.86 11.85 -3.16
C SER A 220 -3.91 11.68 -1.63
N MET A 221 -5.10 11.69 -1.06
CA MET A 221 -5.35 11.46 0.35
C MET A 221 -5.92 10.06 0.54
N HIS A 222 -5.26 9.28 1.39
CA HIS A 222 -5.68 7.94 1.78
C HIS A 222 -6.16 7.96 3.22
N MET A 223 -7.45 8.23 3.40
CA MET A 223 -8.05 8.29 4.73
C MET A 223 -8.14 6.89 5.32
N SER A 224 -7.66 6.73 6.56
CA SER A 224 -7.69 5.48 7.31
C SER A 224 -6.86 4.32 6.72
N GLN A 225 -6.02 4.56 5.71
CA GLN A 225 -5.07 3.55 5.24
C GLN A 225 -4.13 3.14 6.37
N ARG A 226 -4.04 1.83 6.64
CA ARG A 226 -3.27 1.29 7.77
C ARG A 226 -2.81 -0.13 7.49
N TYR A 227 -1.53 -0.41 7.77
CA TYR A 227 -0.94 -1.74 7.66
C TYR A 227 -0.34 -2.13 9.01
N VAL A 228 -0.76 -3.28 9.55
CA VAL A 228 -0.29 -3.80 10.84
C VAL A 228 0.19 -5.23 10.66
N VAL A 229 1.46 -5.49 10.95
CA VAL A 229 2.01 -6.84 11.04
C VAL A 229 1.47 -7.51 12.31
N LEU A 230 1.15 -8.80 12.21
CA LEU A 230 0.67 -9.60 13.34
C LEU A 230 1.76 -10.55 13.84
N ASN A 231 1.77 -10.80 15.15
CA ASN A 231 2.52 -11.93 15.69
C ASN A 231 1.87 -13.23 15.20
N TYR A 232 2.71 -14.26 15.02
CA TYR A 232 2.23 -15.58 14.65
C TYR A 232 3.14 -16.66 15.23
N GLU A 233 2.57 -17.85 15.38
CA GLU A 233 3.26 -19.10 15.67
C GLU A 233 2.94 -20.07 14.53
N LEU A 234 3.97 -20.63 13.90
CA LEU A 234 3.83 -21.65 12.85
C LEU A 234 3.95 -23.03 13.49
N SER A 235 3.03 -23.93 13.20
CA SER A 235 3.08 -25.30 13.71
C SER A 235 4.30 -26.07 13.19
N ASP A 236 4.74 -27.09 13.95
CA ASP A 236 5.88 -27.93 13.58
C ASP A 236 5.68 -28.64 12.22
N ASP A 237 4.44 -29.04 11.91
CA ASP A 237 4.06 -29.64 10.63
C ASP A 237 3.83 -28.63 9.50
N LYS A 238 3.87 -27.32 9.82
CA LYS A 238 3.68 -26.17 8.93
C LYS A 238 2.31 -26.13 8.25
N GLN A 239 1.31 -26.77 8.84
CA GLN A 239 -0.06 -26.83 8.33
C GLN A 239 -1.01 -25.85 9.03
N SER A 240 -0.58 -25.18 10.11
CA SER A 240 -1.38 -24.16 10.78
C SER A 240 -0.56 -22.95 11.22
N LEU A 241 -1.26 -21.82 11.34
CA LEU A 241 -0.75 -20.58 11.89
C LEU A 241 -1.66 -20.14 13.03
N THR A 242 -1.13 -19.99 14.22
CA THR A 242 -1.81 -19.27 15.31
C THR A 242 -1.40 -17.81 15.21
N ILE A 243 -2.35 -16.92 14.92
CA ILE A 243 -2.10 -15.48 14.78
C ILE A 243 -2.61 -14.73 16.00
N GLU A 244 -1.94 -13.65 16.39
CA GLU A 244 -2.41 -12.73 17.42
C GLU A 244 -2.96 -11.47 16.76
N SER A 245 -4.23 -11.17 17.05
CA SER A 245 -4.88 -9.93 16.60
C SER A 245 -4.22 -8.68 17.21
N PRO A 246 -4.47 -7.47 16.65
CA PRO A 246 -3.93 -6.24 17.22
C PRO A 246 -4.28 -6.08 18.71
N PRO A 247 -3.42 -5.45 19.53
CA PRO A 247 -3.64 -5.41 20.98
C PRO A 247 -4.76 -4.45 21.41
N ASN A 248 -5.13 -3.48 20.57
CA ASN A 248 -6.18 -2.50 20.84
C ASN A 248 -6.51 -1.63 19.61
N ALA A 249 -7.56 -0.83 19.75
CA ALA A 249 -8.05 0.12 18.73
C ALA A 249 -7.06 1.23 18.34
N ASN A 250 -6.07 1.57 19.16
CA ASN A 250 -5.05 2.56 18.79
C ASN A 250 -4.10 2.02 17.71
N ILE A 251 -3.80 0.71 17.78
CA ILE A 251 -2.97 0.02 16.79
C ILE A 251 -3.75 -0.26 15.52
N PHE A 252 -4.99 -0.72 15.62
CA PHE A 252 -5.87 -0.92 14.46
C PHE A 252 -7.32 -0.58 14.84
N PRO A 253 -7.85 0.59 14.45
CA PRO A 253 -9.21 0.97 14.81
C PRO A 253 -10.25 -0.02 14.27
N PRO A 254 -11.43 -0.17 14.90
CA PRO A 254 -12.47 -1.08 14.42
C PRO A 254 -12.85 -0.83 12.95
N GLY A 255 -13.35 -1.87 12.27
CA GLY A 255 -13.78 -1.80 10.88
C GLY A 255 -13.13 -2.84 9.96
N PRO A 256 -13.43 -2.79 8.65
CA PRO A 256 -12.98 -3.79 7.68
C PRO A 256 -11.46 -3.75 7.48
N ALA A 257 -10.92 -4.92 7.17
CA ALA A 257 -9.52 -5.14 6.81
C ALA A 257 -9.40 -6.31 5.84
N THR A 258 -8.26 -6.41 5.17
CA THR A 258 -7.82 -7.59 4.45
C THR A 258 -6.68 -8.23 5.22
N LEU A 259 -6.83 -9.49 5.61
CA LEU A 259 -5.76 -10.31 6.16
C LEU A 259 -4.91 -10.87 5.01
N TYR A 260 -3.62 -10.57 5.03
CA TYR A 260 -2.63 -11.19 4.14
C TYR A 260 -1.73 -12.13 4.93
N VAL A 261 -1.45 -13.29 4.33
CA VAL A 261 -0.38 -14.19 4.75
C VAL A 261 0.55 -14.38 3.58
N LEU A 262 1.85 -14.21 3.81
CA LEU A 262 2.88 -14.32 2.79
C LEU A 262 3.85 -15.43 3.16
N ARG A 263 4.22 -16.23 2.15
CA ARG A 263 5.29 -17.22 2.21
C ARG A 263 6.43 -16.74 1.35
N ASP A 264 7.60 -16.52 1.96
CA ASP A 264 8.83 -16.10 1.27
C ASP A 264 8.62 -14.87 0.37
N GLY A 265 7.74 -13.95 0.79
CA GLY A 265 7.36 -12.76 0.03
C GLY A 265 6.18 -12.93 -0.95
N VAL A 266 5.73 -14.16 -1.21
CA VAL A 266 4.57 -14.44 -2.07
C VAL A 266 3.28 -14.45 -1.24
N PRO A 267 2.32 -13.54 -1.50
CA PRO A 267 1.08 -13.48 -0.74
C PRO A 267 0.08 -14.58 -1.14
N ALA A 268 -0.67 -15.10 -0.19
CA ALA A 268 -1.95 -15.75 -0.43
C ALA A 268 -2.96 -14.76 -1.03
N GLU A 269 -4.10 -15.24 -1.51
CA GLU A 269 -5.25 -14.36 -1.69
C GLU A 269 -5.68 -13.82 -0.30
N GLY A 270 -5.83 -12.51 -0.20
CA GLY A 270 -6.21 -11.83 1.02
C GLY A 270 -7.66 -12.16 1.41
N ILE A 271 -7.91 -12.31 2.70
CA ILE A 271 -9.23 -12.62 3.23
C ILE A 271 -9.81 -11.38 3.89
N PHE A 272 -11.02 -10.99 3.51
CA PHE A 272 -11.73 -9.91 4.20
C PHE A 272 -12.11 -10.35 5.60
N VAL A 273 -11.75 -9.53 6.58
CA VAL A 273 -12.08 -9.69 7.99
C VAL A 273 -12.56 -8.36 8.56
N TYR A 274 -13.23 -8.41 9.70
CA TYR A 274 -13.65 -7.24 10.45
C TYR A 274 -12.95 -7.21 11.81
N ILE A 275 -12.42 -6.06 12.19
CA ILE A 275 -11.87 -5.86 13.54
C ILE A 275 -12.94 -5.17 14.39
N ALA A 276 -13.30 -5.76 15.53
CA ALA A 276 -14.35 -5.27 16.43
C ALA A 276 -13.81 -5.05 17.85
N GLU A 277 -14.48 -4.20 18.64
CA GLU A 277 -14.16 -4.06 20.08
C GLU A 277 -14.66 -5.28 20.86
N ASP A 278 -15.86 -5.76 20.53
CA ASP A 278 -16.40 -7.04 20.99
C ASP A 278 -17.09 -7.84 19.87
N GLU A 279 -17.42 -9.10 20.14
CA GLU A 279 -18.05 -10.00 19.15
C GLU A 279 -19.48 -9.57 18.73
N TYR A 280 -20.11 -8.63 19.44
CA TYR A 280 -21.50 -8.22 19.24
C TYR A 280 -21.63 -6.96 18.39
N ASP A 281 -20.54 -6.24 18.14
CA ASP A 281 -20.51 -5.01 17.34
C ASP A 281 -20.76 -5.21 15.83
N VAL A 282 -20.86 -6.45 15.36
CA VAL A 282 -20.98 -6.74 13.92
C VAL A 282 -22.42 -7.08 13.55
N VAL A 283 -23.18 -6.08 13.12
CA VAL A 283 -24.43 -6.31 12.37
C VAL A 283 -24.03 -6.71 10.94
N VAL A 284 -24.04 -8.01 10.67
CA VAL A 284 -23.77 -8.59 9.34
C VAL A 284 -24.92 -8.32 8.38
#